data_AF-A0A0P1BB70-F1
#
_entry.id   AF-A0A0P1BB70-F1
#
_cell.length_a   1.000
_cell.length_b   1.000
_cell.length_c   1.000
_cell.angle_alpha   90.00
_cell.angle_beta   90.00
_cell.angle_gamma   90.00
#
_symmetry.space_group_name_H-M   'P 1'
#
loop_
_entity.id
_entity.type
_entity.pdbx_description
1 polymer ?
#
loop_
_entity_poly.entity_id
_entity_poly.type
_entity_poly.pdbx_seq_one_letter_code
_entity_poly.pdbx_strand_id
1 'polypeptide(L)'
;MLSAARTMLPRAASTLTPSGSVGRSVAPSVARAAAITPSFGQAQRRGYHEKVIDHYENPRNVGSFAKGDDIGIGLVGAPACGDVMKLSIKVSESGIIEDVRFKTFGCGSAIASSSLVTEKLKGLTLEEAGRIRNTEIAQELSLPPVKLHCSMLAEDAVKAAVRDYKTKRDQAIAQGQKPKPGHIDVSQSVTTGQTTATANVDSGFK
;
A
#
# COMPACT_ATOMS: atom_id res chain seq x y z
N MET A 1 46.55 18.44 37.07
CA MET A 1 46.81 18.31 38.51
C MET A 1 45.84 17.29 39.08
N LEU A 2 46.38 16.23 39.72
CA LEU A 2 45.75 15.29 40.66
C LEU A 2 44.54 14.47 40.15
N SER A 3 44.24 13.24 40.57
CA SER A 3 44.88 12.18 41.37
C SER A 3 43.78 11.10 41.46
N ALA A 4 43.94 9.92 40.85
CA ALA A 4 44.19 8.62 41.50
C ALA A 4 43.14 8.12 42.53
N ALA A 5 42.50 6.98 42.22
CA ALA A 5 42.08 5.85 43.09
C ALA A 5 41.26 4.88 42.21
N ARG A 6 41.60 3.63 41.86
CA ARG A 6 42.30 2.49 42.49
C ARG A 6 41.61 1.96 43.76
N THR A 7 40.66 1.03 43.59
CA THR A 7 40.37 0.02 44.62
C THR A 7 40.03 -1.33 43.98
N MET A 8 40.94 -2.28 44.19
CA MET A 8 40.82 -3.71 43.96
C MET A 8 39.85 -4.33 44.98
N LEU A 9 39.07 -5.35 44.59
CA LEU A 9 38.48 -6.30 45.53
C LEU A 9 39.05 -7.72 45.28
N PRO A 10 39.42 -8.48 46.32
CA PRO A 10 39.95 -9.83 46.19
C PRO A 10 38.93 -10.95 46.52
N ARG A 11 38.96 -12.00 45.68
CA ARG A 11 39.21 -13.43 45.97
C ARG A 11 38.47 -14.14 47.14
N ALA A 12 37.76 -15.23 46.80
CA ALA A 12 37.62 -16.49 47.58
C ALA A 12 37.24 -17.62 46.58
N ALA A 13 38.07 -18.61 46.23
CA ALA A 13 38.56 -19.77 47.00
C ALA A 13 37.43 -20.64 47.56
N SER A 14 37.09 -21.73 46.87
CA SER A 14 36.24 -22.80 47.39
C SER A 14 36.93 -24.16 47.18
N THR A 15 36.91 -24.95 48.23
CA THR A 15 37.77 -26.11 48.54
C THR A 15 37.18 -27.44 48.06
N LEU A 16 38.09 -28.39 47.85
CA LEU A 16 37.91 -29.78 47.40
C LEU A 16 37.43 -30.76 48.50
N THR A 17 36.61 -31.75 48.08
CA THR A 17 36.56 -33.20 48.48
C THR A 17 36.01 -33.60 49.87
N PRO A 18 35.61 -34.87 50.17
CA PRO A 18 35.86 -36.15 49.46
C PRO A 18 34.73 -37.23 49.37
N SER A 19 34.95 -38.19 48.44
CA SER A 19 34.89 -39.68 48.50
C SER A 19 33.79 -40.51 49.21
N GLY A 20 33.35 -41.57 48.51
CA GLY A 20 32.76 -42.83 49.01
C GLY A 20 31.38 -43.16 48.40
N SER A 21 30.97 -44.38 47.99
CA SER A 21 31.56 -45.66 47.55
C SER A 21 30.37 -46.60 47.23
N VAL A 22 30.39 -47.24 46.05
CA VAL A 22 29.88 -48.59 45.67
C VAL A 22 28.49 -49.06 46.14
N GLY A 23 27.62 -49.44 45.18
CA GLY A 23 26.41 -50.22 45.47
C GLY A 23 25.51 -50.62 44.30
N ARG A 24 25.98 -51.58 43.48
CA ARG A 24 25.24 -52.67 42.82
C ARG A 24 24.13 -52.39 41.78
N SER A 25 24.38 -52.94 40.58
CA SER A 25 23.53 -53.09 39.39
C SER A 25 22.37 -54.09 39.56
N VAL A 26 21.18 -53.73 39.06
CA VAL A 26 20.18 -54.64 38.46
C VAL A 26 19.46 -53.91 37.32
N ALA A 27 19.46 -54.50 36.12
CA ALA A 27 18.86 -53.99 34.89
C ALA A 27 17.38 -54.43 34.73
N PRO A 28 16.76 -54.37 33.54
CA PRO A 28 16.05 -53.24 32.95
C PRO A 28 14.54 -53.51 32.77
N SER A 29 13.70 -52.48 32.69
CA SER A 29 12.31 -52.65 32.21
C SER A 29 11.87 -51.44 31.39
N VAL A 30 11.84 -51.68 30.08
CA VAL A 30 11.02 -51.03 29.05
C VAL A 30 10.01 -49.98 29.53
N ALA A 31 10.35 -48.71 29.28
CA ALA A 31 9.39 -47.68 28.93
C ALA A 31 9.99 -46.83 27.82
N ARG A 32 9.51 -47.07 26.60
CA ARG A 32 9.78 -46.26 25.40
C ARG A 32 9.17 -44.88 25.62
N ALA A 33 9.91 -43.99 26.28
CA ALA A 33 9.58 -42.58 26.34
C ALA A 33 9.78 -42.01 24.93
N ALA A 34 8.66 -41.64 24.29
CA ALA A 34 8.64 -40.97 23.01
C ALA A 34 9.61 -39.79 23.06
N ALA A 35 10.52 -39.73 22.08
CA ALA A 35 11.39 -38.60 21.88
C ALA A 35 10.51 -37.34 21.71
N ILE A 36 10.50 -36.49 22.73
CA ILE A 36 10.10 -35.10 22.58
C ILE A 36 11.25 -34.48 21.80
N THR A 37 11.21 -34.59 20.47
CA THR A 37 11.95 -33.67 19.62
C THR A 37 11.41 -32.29 19.95
N PRO A 38 12.20 -31.40 20.57
CA PRO A 38 11.73 -30.05 20.69
C PRO A 38 11.75 -29.48 19.27
N SER A 39 10.58 -29.21 18.72
CA SER A 39 10.39 -28.50 17.47
C SER A 39 10.80 -27.04 17.65
N PHE A 40 12.07 -26.77 17.99
CA PHE A 40 12.67 -25.43 17.94
C PHE A 40 13.05 -25.12 16.49
N GLY A 41 12.01 -25.04 15.66
CA GLY A 41 12.13 -24.91 14.21
C GLY A 41 11.04 -24.03 13.62
N GLN A 42 10.56 -23.05 14.37
CA GLN A 42 10.03 -21.84 13.74
C GLN A 42 10.89 -20.69 14.22
N ALA A 43 12.00 -20.48 13.51
CA ALA A 43 12.59 -19.16 13.45
C ALA A 43 11.43 -18.22 13.12
N GLN A 44 11.08 -17.33 14.06
CA GLN A 44 10.15 -16.25 13.79
C GLN A 44 10.73 -15.47 12.60
N ARG A 45 10.30 -15.81 11.38
CA ARG A 45 10.60 -15.01 10.20
C ARG A 45 10.06 -13.63 10.55
N ARG A 46 10.96 -12.66 10.64
CA ARG A 46 10.63 -11.26 10.97
C ARG A 46 9.58 -10.82 9.96
N GLY A 47 8.33 -10.77 10.43
CA GLY A 47 7.17 -11.19 9.65
C GLY A 47 6.65 -10.14 8.69
N TYR A 48 6.66 -10.49 7.41
CA TYR A 48 5.83 -9.88 6.38
C TYR A 48 5.03 -11.00 5.72
N HIS A 49 3.77 -10.71 5.40
CA HIS A 49 2.94 -11.65 4.64
C HIS A 49 3.55 -11.83 3.25
N GLU A 50 3.47 -13.03 2.67
CA GLU A 50 4.08 -13.35 1.36
C GLU A 50 3.65 -12.38 0.26
N LYS A 51 2.38 -11.98 0.25
CA LYS A 51 1.84 -10.94 -0.65
C LYS A 51 2.57 -9.60 -0.55
N VAL A 52 2.92 -9.17 0.67
CA VAL A 52 3.65 -7.90 0.85
C VAL A 52 5.06 -8.00 0.26
N ILE A 53 5.70 -9.16 0.44
CA ILE A 53 7.03 -9.43 -0.12
C ILE A 53 6.95 -9.45 -1.65
N ASP A 54 5.96 -10.13 -2.22
CA ASP A 54 5.79 -10.24 -3.67
C ASP A 54 5.57 -8.87 -4.34
N HIS A 55 4.70 -8.01 -3.79
CA HIS A 55 4.53 -6.64 -4.30
C HIS A 55 5.73 -5.72 -4.03
N TYR A 56 6.60 -6.06 -3.08
CA TYR A 56 7.81 -5.31 -2.81
C TYR A 56 8.96 -5.69 -3.74
N GLU A 57 9.18 -6.99 -3.97
CA GLU A 57 10.23 -7.50 -4.87
C GLU A 57 9.88 -7.27 -6.34
N ASN A 58 8.60 -7.47 -6.69
CA ASN A 58 8.08 -7.27 -8.04
C ASN A 58 6.93 -6.24 -8.01
N PRO A 59 7.19 -4.94 -7.84
CA PRO A 59 6.12 -3.94 -7.84
C PRO A 59 5.54 -3.79 -9.26
N ARG A 60 4.22 -3.83 -9.38
CA ARG A 60 3.51 -3.72 -10.66
C ARG A 60 3.29 -2.26 -10.98
N ASN A 61 3.32 -1.86 -12.25
CA ASN A 61 2.89 -0.52 -12.66
C ASN A 61 3.66 0.66 -12.04
N VAL A 62 4.94 0.45 -11.70
CA VAL A 62 5.84 1.54 -11.33
C VAL A 62 6.05 2.47 -12.53
N GLY A 63 5.94 3.78 -12.30
CA GLY A 63 6.15 4.78 -13.33
C GLY A 63 5.41 6.08 -13.09
N SER A 64 5.43 6.96 -14.08
CA SER A 64 4.66 8.19 -14.06
C SER A 64 4.25 8.56 -15.46
N PHE A 65 3.07 9.15 -15.61
CA PHE A 65 2.66 9.73 -16.87
C PHE A 65 3.12 11.20 -16.99
N ALA A 66 3.18 11.68 -18.23
CA ALA A 66 3.27 13.11 -18.50
C ALA A 66 1.97 13.81 -18.07
N LYS A 67 2.03 15.13 -17.86
CA LYS A 67 0.80 15.90 -17.59
C LYS A 67 -0.05 15.92 -18.87
N GLY A 68 -1.32 15.60 -18.74
CA GLY A 68 -2.32 15.67 -19.80
C GLY A 68 -3.72 15.80 -19.19
N ASP A 69 -4.70 16.14 -20.04
CA ASP A 69 -6.08 16.40 -19.60
C ASP A 69 -6.79 15.12 -19.14
N ASP A 70 -6.47 13.99 -19.76
CA ASP A 70 -7.03 12.67 -19.45
C ASP A 70 -6.38 12.01 -18.21
N ILE A 71 -5.45 12.72 -17.55
CA ILE A 71 -4.60 12.15 -16.49
C ILE A 71 -4.85 12.86 -15.16
N GLY A 72 -5.36 12.10 -14.19
CA GLY A 72 -5.46 12.51 -12.79
C GLY A 72 -4.19 12.20 -12.02
N ILE A 73 -3.68 13.16 -11.24
CA ILE A 73 -2.47 12.99 -10.44
C ILE A 73 -2.80 13.28 -8.96
N GLY A 74 -2.61 12.28 -8.12
CA GLY A 74 -2.69 12.40 -6.67
C GLY A 74 -1.30 12.39 -6.06
N LEU A 75 -0.90 13.47 -5.40
CA LEU A 75 0.31 13.51 -4.57
C LEU A 75 -0.12 13.63 -3.11
N VAL A 76 0.25 12.66 -2.30
CA VAL A 76 -0.09 12.58 -0.87
C VAL A 76 1.12 12.19 -0.04
N GLY A 77 1.06 12.49 1.25
CA GLY A 77 2.14 12.24 2.20
C GLY A 77 3.03 13.46 2.43
N ALA A 78 3.91 13.34 3.42
CA ALA A 78 4.79 14.42 3.86
C ALA A 78 6.21 13.89 4.02
N PRO A 79 7.23 14.60 3.49
CA PRO A 79 8.62 14.18 3.64
C PRO A 79 9.07 13.97 5.09
N ALA A 80 8.49 14.72 6.03
CA ALA A 80 8.78 14.60 7.46
C ALA A 80 8.38 13.25 8.06
N CYS A 81 7.33 12.62 7.53
CA CYS A 81 6.84 11.32 7.99
C CYS A 81 7.54 10.14 7.32
N GLY A 82 8.35 10.40 6.28
CA GLY A 82 9.06 9.37 5.52
C GLY A 82 8.22 8.65 4.46
N ASP A 83 6.93 8.96 4.34
CA ASP A 83 6.04 8.37 3.34
C ASP A 83 5.45 9.45 2.41
N VAL A 84 5.72 9.32 1.10
CA VAL A 84 5.22 10.19 0.03
C VAL A 84 4.83 9.33 -1.17
N MET A 85 3.59 9.45 -1.62
CA MET A 85 3.06 8.68 -2.74
C MET A 85 2.53 9.60 -3.84
N LYS A 86 2.94 9.33 -5.07
CA LYS A 86 2.40 9.90 -6.29
C LYS A 86 1.69 8.81 -7.09
N LEU A 87 0.37 8.93 -7.20
CA LEU A 87 -0.47 8.10 -8.04
C LEU A 87 -0.86 8.87 -9.31
N SER A 88 -0.84 8.22 -10.45
CA SER A 88 -1.27 8.79 -11.73
C SER A 88 -2.22 7.83 -12.41
N ILE A 89 -3.45 8.27 -12.66
CA ILE A 89 -4.49 7.49 -13.33
C ILE A 89 -4.72 8.07 -14.72
N LYS A 90 -4.82 7.21 -15.73
CA LYS A 90 -5.25 7.56 -17.08
C LYS A 90 -6.68 7.11 -17.26
N VAL A 91 -7.56 8.04 -17.60
CA VAL A 91 -8.99 7.81 -17.73
C VAL A 91 -9.37 7.90 -19.20
N SER A 92 -10.17 6.94 -19.67
CA SER A 92 -10.76 6.99 -21.01
C SER A 92 -11.92 7.98 -21.08
N GLU A 93 -12.36 8.33 -22.29
CA GLU A 93 -13.52 9.19 -22.51
C GLU A 93 -14.81 8.63 -21.88
N SER A 94 -14.90 7.29 -21.76
CA SER A 94 -16.01 6.58 -21.12
C SER A 94 -16.04 6.68 -19.58
N GLY A 95 -15.02 7.29 -18.97
CA GLY A 95 -14.92 7.40 -17.50
C GLY A 95 -14.35 6.14 -16.82
N ILE A 96 -13.76 5.23 -17.60
CA ILE A 96 -13.09 4.01 -17.11
C ILE A 96 -11.57 4.25 -17.04
N ILE A 97 -10.93 3.77 -15.98
CA ILE A 97 -9.48 3.85 -15.78
C ILE A 97 -8.77 2.81 -16.67
N GLU A 98 -7.99 3.27 -17.65
CA GLU A 98 -7.27 2.40 -18.60
C GLU A 98 -5.93 1.90 -18.05
N ASP A 99 -5.12 2.81 -17.53
CA ASP A 99 -3.83 2.50 -16.94
C ASP A 99 -3.57 3.36 -15.71
N VAL A 100 -2.80 2.80 -14.80
CA VAL A 100 -2.45 3.41 -13.53
C VAL A 100 -0.98 3.24 -13.33
N ARG A 101 -0.31 4.30 -12.87
CA ARG A 101 1.11 4.28 -12.55
C ARG A 101 1.34 4.92 -11.19
N PHE A 102 2.31 4.39 -10.46
CA PHE A 102 2.67 4.98 -9.18
C PHE A 102 4.18 5.17 -9.03
N LYS A 103 4.54 6.16 -8.22
CA LYS A 103 5.86 6.35 -7.63
C LYS A 103 5.66 6.63 -6.15
N THR A 104 6.33 5.88 -5.30
CA THR A 104 6.20 6.05 -3.86
C THR A 104 7.57 6.01 -3.21
N PHE A 105 7.73 6.77 -2.15
CA PHE A 105 8.84 6.76 -1.23
C PHE A 105 8.27 6.43 0.13
N GLY A 106 8.80 5.40 0.78
CA GLY A 106 8.28 4.96 2.07
C GLY A 106 8.74 3.57 2.43
N CYS A 107 8.15 3.04 3.50
CA CYS A 107 8.43 1.68 3.93
C CYS A 107 7.96 0.61 2.92
N GLY A 108 8.52 -0.60 2.97
CA GLY A 108 8.14 -1.68 2.06
C GLY A 108 6.64 -2.00 2.04
N SER A 109 5.96 -1.79 3.16
CA SER A 109 4.50 -1.93 3.25
C SER A 109 3.74 -0.86 2.46
N ALA A 110 4.25 0.38 2.39
CA ALA A 110 3.67 1.44 1.57
C ALA A 110 3.85 1.15 0.07
N ILE A 111 5.00 0.60 -0.32
CA ILE A 111 5.26 0.15 -1.71
C ILE A 111 4.29 -0.98 -2.09
N ALA A 112 4.13 -1.98 -1.22
CA ALA A 112 3.22 -3.08 -1.45
C ALA A 112 1.75 -2.63 -1.56
N SER A 113 1.29 -1.77 -0.65
CA SER A 113 -0.06 -1.16 -0.71
C SER A 113 -0.29 -0.38 -2.00
N SER A 114 0.72 0.37 -2.45
CA SER A 114 0.65 1.15 -3.69
C SER A 114 0.51 0.24 -4.90
N SER A 115 1.34 -0.81 -5.00
CA SER A 115 1.27 -1.79 -6.09
C SER A 115 -0.10 -2.46 -6.17
N LEU A 116 -0.59 -2.97 -5.04
CA LEU A 116 -1.89 -3.66 -5.00
C LEU A 116 -3.04 -2.76 -5.45
N VAL A 117 -3.05 -1.50 -5.00
CA VAL A 117 -4.09 -0.55 -5.40
C VAL A 117 -4.05 -0.26 -6.89
N THR A 118 -2.87 -0.13 -7.50
CA THR A 118 -2.78 0.11 -8.94
C THR A 118 -3.33 -1.03 -9.79
N GLU A 119 -3.25 -2.27 -9.31
CA GLU A 119 -3.85 -3.42 -9.99
C GLU A 119 -5.38 -3.39 -9.87
N LYS A 120 -5.89 -3.08 -8.67
CA LYS A 120 -7.34 -2.99 -8.43
C LYS A 120 -8.02 -1.87 -9.20
N LEU A 121 -7.33 -0.75 -9.41
CA LEU A 121 -7.90 0.42 -10.06
C LEU A 121 -8.13 0.26 -11.57
N LYS A 122 -7.43 -0.67 -12.21
CA LYS A 122 -7.53 -0.86 -13.65
C LYS A 122 -8.89 -1.44 -14.04
N GLY A 123 -9.53 -0.83 -15.02
CA GLY A 123 -10.85 -1.24 -15.49
C GLY A 123 -12.02 -0.81 -14.60
N LEU A 124 -11.76 -0.10 -13.48
CA LEU A 124 -12.81 0.47 -12.65
C LEU A 124 -13.25 1.84 -13.16
N THR A 125 -14.49 2.19 -12.83
CA THR A 125 -14.99 3.56 -12.99
C THR A 125 -14.44 4.48 -11.91
N LEU A 126 -14.48 5.79 -12.14
CA LEU A 126 -14.04 6.79 -11.15
C LEU A 126 -14.82 6.73 -9.83
N GLU A 127 -16.11 6.37 -9.89
CA GLU A 127 -16.97 6.24 -8.72
C GLU A 127 -16.58 5.00 -7.89
N GLU A 128 -16.28 3.88 -8.55
CA GLU A 128 -15.81 2.65 -7.88
C GLU A 128 -14.42 2.84 -7.29
N ALA A 129 -13.51 3.51 -8.01
CA ALA A 129 -12.19 3.86 -7.51
C ALA A 129 -12.29 4.68 -6.22
N GLY A 130 -13.24 5.62 -6.14
CA GLY A 130 -13.48 6.43 -4.94
C GLY A 130 -14.09 5.66 -3.75
N ARG A 131 -14.64 4.45 -3.98
CA ARG A 131 -15.22 3.59 -2.94
C ARG A 131 -14.21 2.66 -2.29
N ILE A 132 -13.00 2.52 -2.84
CA ILE A 132 -11.95 1.68 -2.28
C ILE A 132 -11.59 2.20 -0.88
N ARG A 133 -11.58 1.30 0.09
CA ARG A 133 -11.29 1.61 1.50
C ARG A 133 -9.96 1.01 1.94
N ASN A 134 -9.29 1.70 2.87
CA ASN A 134 -8.08 1.21 3.53
C ASN A 134 -8.24 -0.18 4.16
N THR A 135 -9.44 -0.52 4.63
CA THR A 135 -9.73 -1.81 5.27
C THR A 135 -9.59 -2.98 4.30
N GLU A 136 -10.03 -2.79 3.05
CA GLU A 136 -9.97 -3.82 2.01
C GLU A 136 -8.50 -4.07 1.60
N ILE A 137 -7.73 -2.99 1.45
CA ILE A 137 -6.29 -3.05 1.15
C ILE A 137 -5.53 -3.74 2.29
N ALA A 138 -5.82 -3.37 3.55
CA ALA A 138 -5.16 -3.92 4.72
C ALA A 138 -5.47 -5.40 4.94
N GLN A 139 -6.71 -5.83 4.69
CA GLN A 139 -7.11 -7.24 4.76
C GLN A 139 -6.38 -8.07 3.70
N GLU A 140 -6.31 -7.57 2.47
CA GLU A 140 -5.72 -8.31 1.37
C GLU A 140 -4.22 -8.55 1.53
N LEU A 141 -3.51 -7.55 2.07
CA LEU A 141 -2.09 -7.64 2.43
C LEU A 141 -1.85 -8.23 3.82
N SER A 142 -2.91 -8.52 4.59
CA SER A 142 -2.84 -9.01 5.97
C SER A 142 -1.89 -8.17 6.83
N LEU A 143 -2.05 -6.84 6.75
CA LEU A 143 -1.17 -5.90 7.45
C LEU A 143 -1.41 -5.95 8.97
N PRO A 144 -0.34 -5.97 9.78
CA PRO A 144 -0.48 -5.80 11.22
C PRO A 144 -1.01 -4.39 11.55
N PRO A 145 -1.69 -4.21 12.70
CA PRO A 145 -2.36 -2.95 13.05
C PRO A 145 -1.41 -1.73 13.11
N VAL A 146 -0.12 -1.97 13.39
CA VAL A 146 0.92 -0.93 13.44
C VAL A 146 1.16 -0.28 12.07
N LYS A 147 0.86 -0.97 10.96
CA LYS A 147 1.17 -0.53 9.59
C LYS A 147 -0.06 -0.09 8.79
N LEU A 148 -1.18 0.18 9.45
CA LEU A 148 -2.41 0.63 8.77
C LEU A 148 -2.29 2.02 8.13
N HIS A 149 -1.32 2.85 8.54
CA HIS A 149 -1.07 4.14 7.87
C HIS A 149 -0.71 3.97 6.38
N CYS A 150 -0.08 2.85 6.00
CA CYS A 150 0.28 2.55 4.62
C CYS A 150 -0.95 2.32 3.72
N SER A 151 -2.03 1.74 4.26
CA SER A 151 -3.27 1.55 3.50
C SER A 151 -4.12 2.82 3.45
N MET A 152 -4.07 3.65 4.49
CA MET A 152 -4.69 4.97 4.50
C MET A 152 -4.06 5.90 3.47
N LEU A 153 -2.72 5.93 3.39
CA LEU A 153 -2.00 6.71 2.37
C LEU A 153 -2.43 6.34 0.95
N ALA A 154 -2.60 5.04 0.69
CA ALA A 154 -3.03 4.56 -0.61
C ALA A 154 -4.46 4.99 -0.94
N GLU A 155 -5.40 4.89 0.01
CA GLU A 155 -6.78 5.39 -0.15
C GLU A 155 -6.80 6.90 -0.44
N ASP A 156 -6.05 7.69 0.33
CA ASP A 156 -5.96 9.13 0.15
C ASP A 156 -5.38 9.49 -1.23
N ALA A 157 -4.39 8.74 -1.71
CA ALA A 157 -3.81 8.91 -3.03
C ALA A 157 -4.85 8.71 -4.14
N VAL A 158 -5.70 7.68 -4.03
CA VAL A 158 -6.78 7.42 -5.00
C VAL A 158 -7.77 8.58 -5.03
N LYS A 159 -8.24 9.01 -3.85
CA LYS A 159 -9.20 10.13 -3.76
C LYS A 159 -8.62 11.43 -4.30
N ALA A 160 -7.35 11.69 -4.02
CA ALA A 160 -6.64 12.85 -4.55
C ALA A 160 -6.55 12.80 -6.08
N ALA A 161 -6.20 11.64 -6.66
CA ALA A 161 -6.09 11.48 -8.11
C ALA A 161 -7.45 11.63 -8.83
N VAL A 162 -8.52 11.06 -8.26
CA VAL A 162 -9.88 11.21 -8.79
C VAL A 162 -10.35 12.66 -8.70
N ARG A 163 -10.07 13.34 -7.59
CA ARG A 163 -10.41 14.77 -7.42
C ARG A 163 -9.69 15.64 -8.45
N ASP A 164 -8.38 15.43 -8.62
CA ASP A 164 -7.58 16.16 -9.61
C ASP A 164 -8.14 15.98 -11.03
N TYR A 165 -8.51 14.75 -11.40
CA TYR A 165 -9.15 14.48 -12.70
C TYR A 165 -10.50 15.22 -12.85
N LYS A 166 -11.38 15.16 -11.83
CA LYS A 166 -12.68 15.86 -11.85
C LYS A 166 -12.49 17.38 -11.99
N THR A 167 -11.59 17.97 -11.20
CA THR A 167 -11.28 19.41 -11.27
C THR A 167 -10.73 19.83 -12.64
N LYS A 168 -9.85 19.03 -13.25
CA LYS A 168 -9.36 19.30 -14.62
C LYS A 168 -10.47 19.25 -15.65
N ARG A 169 -11.37 18.26 -15.54
CA ARG A 169 -12.52 18.14 -16.44
C ARG A 169 -13.47 19.33 -16.31
N ASP A 170 -13.76 19.78 -15.09
CA ASP A 170 -14.58 20.96 -14.85
C ASP A 170 -13.94 22.24 -15.40
N GLN A 171 -12.62 22.38 -15.24
CA GLN A 171 -11.86 23.51 -15.80
C GLN A 171 -11.83 23.48 -17.33
N ALA A 172 -11.70 22.31 -17.95
CA ALA A 172 -11.76 22.16 -19.41
C ALA A 172 -13.13 22.57 -19.97
N ILE A 173 -14.21 22.18 -19.28
CA ILE A 173 -15.58 22.59 -19.61
C ILE A 173 -15.74 24.11 -19.47
N ALA A 174 -15.26 24.70 -18.37
CA ALA A 174 -15.34 26.14 -18.13
C ALA A 174 -14.54 26.98 -19.14
N GLN A 175 -13.45 26.43 -19.69
CA GLN A 175 -12.59 27.08 -20.67
C GLN A 175 -13.04 26.85 -22.13
N GLY A 176 -14.21 26.22 -22.35
CA GLY A 176 -14.76 26.00 -23.68
C GLY A 176 -14.01 24.96 -24.51
N GLN A 177 -13.12 24.18 -23.88
CA GLN A 177 -12.44 23.07 -24.52
C GLN A 177 -13.43 21.89 -24.58
N LYS A 178 -14.09 21.75 -25.73
CA LYS A 178 -15.16 20.78 -26.00
C LYS A 178 -14.79 19.37 -25.51
N PRO A 179 -15.52 18.78 -24.54
CA PRO A 179 -15.39 17.36 -24.27
C PRO A 179 -15.84 16.59 -25.52
N LYS A 180 -14.96 15.75 -26.06
CA LYS A 180 -15.21 14.83 -27.19
C LYS A 180 -16.30 13.79 -26.83
N PRO A 181 -16.94 13.18 -27.85
CA PRO A 181 -18.35 13.44 -28.19
C PRO A 181 -19.39 12.61 -27.41
N GLY A 182 -20.60 13.17 -27.35
CA GLY A 182 -21.80 12.57 -26.76
C GLY A 182 -22.68 13.53 -25.94
N HIS A 183 -22.53 14.85 -26.06
CA HIS A 183 -23.33 15.82 -25.31
C HIS A 183 -24.59 16.27 -26.06
N ILE A 184 -25.67 16.45 -25.29
CA ILE A 184 -26.88 17.17 -25.72
C ILE A 184 -26.65 18.62 -25.29
N ASP A 185 -26.44 19.51 -26.26
CA ASP A 185 -26.39 20.95 -25.98
C ASP A 185 -27.82 21.45 -25.78
N VAL A 186 -28.17 21.76 -24.53
CA VAL A 186 -29.41 22.45 -24.19
C VAL A 186 -29.08 23.91 -23.95
N SER A 187 -29.28 24.74 -24.98
CA SER A 187 -29.19 26.18 -24.86
C SER A 187 -30.57 26.76 -24.58
N GLN A 188 -30.70 27.51 -23.48
CA GLN A 188 -31.91 28.26 -23.14
C GLN A 188 -31.68 29.75 -23.40
N SER A 189 -32.46 30.35 -24.28
CA SER A 189 -32.46 31.81 -24.47
C SER A 189 -33.36 32.47 -23.43
N VAL A 190 -32.77 33.19 -22.47
CA VAL A 190 -33.48 33.89 -21.39
C VAL A 190 -34.41 35.01 -21.87
N THR A 191 -34.24 35.50 -23.10
CA THR A 191 -35.09 36.57 -23.67
C THR A 191 -36.32 36.03 -24.39
N THR A 192 -36.28 34.79 -24.89
CA THR A 192 -37.36 34.19 -25.72
C THR A 192 -38.00 32.97 -25.09
N GLY A 193 -37.48 32.46 -23.97
CA GLY A 193 -37.98 31.26 -23.30
C GLY A 193 -37.80 29.98 -24.14
N GLN A 194 -37.03 30.05 -25.22
CA GLN A 194 -36.92 28.98 -26.20
C GLN A 194 -35.77 28.07 -25.78
N THR A 195 -36.10 26.83 -25.42
CA THR A 195 -35.13 25.78 -25.13
C THR A 195 -34.89 25.00 -26.41
N THR A 196 -33.69 25.12 -26.99
CA THR A 196 -33.31 24.31 -28.15
C THR A 196 -32.32 23.25 -27.67
N ALA A 197 -32.71 21.98 -27.78
CA ALA A 197 -31.86 20.84 -27.51
C ALA A 197 -31.37 20.28 -28.85
N THR A 198 -30.07 20.42 -29.13
CA THR A 198 -29.47 19.86 -30.36
C THR A 198 -28.72 18.58 -30.00
N ALA A 199 -29.21 17.45 -30.50
CA ALA A 199 -28.53 16.16 -30.34
C ALA A 199 -27.55 15.95 -31.51
N ASN A 200 -26.25 15.93 -31.22
CA ASN A 200 -25.21 15.60 -32.20
C ASN A 200 -24.65 14.20 -31.88
N VAL A 201 -25.07 13.21 -32.67
CA VAL A 201 -24.54 11.84 -32.63
C VAL A 201 -23.39 11.74 -33.63
N ASP A 202 -22.16 11.56 -33.12
CA ASP A 202 -21.01 11.21 -33.96
C ASP A 202 -21.17 9.75 -34.42
N SER A 203 -21.62 9.59 -35.66
CA SER A 203 -21.70 8.31 -36.36
C SER A 203 -20.30 7.83 -36.76
N GLY A 204 -19.57 7.28 -35.80
CA GLY A 204 -18.27 6.62 -35.99
C GLY A 204 -18.35 5.10 -35.95
N PHE A 205 -19.11 4.47 -36.86
CA PHE A 205 -19.00 3.03 -37.14
C PHE A 205 -18.12 2.84 -38.38
N LYS A 206 -16.86 2.44 -38.18
CA LYS A 206 -16.00 1.84 -39.19
C LYS A 206 -15.16 0.74 -38.57
#